data_AF-W2PTD6-F1
#
_entry.id   AF-W2PTD6-F1
#
_cell.length_a   1.000
_cell.length_b   1.000
_cell.length_c   1.000
_cell.angle_alpha   90.00
_cell.angle_beta   90.00
_cell.angle_gamma   90.00
#
_symmetry.space_group_name_H-M   'P 1'
#
loop_
_entity.id
_entity.type
_entity.pdbx_description
1 polymer ?
#
loop_
_entity_poly.entity_id
_entity_poly.type
_entity_poly.pdbx_seq_one_letter_code
_entity_poly.pdbx_strand_id
1 'polypeptide(L)'
;MAGDAHIAPVLQLCLASIAANATFLRENLKSKHAVFTSYVFRNSDVLDQLTTLLNTGESTWMRPTGIPPHVELYRQHVETRKALTELPTALLDGFSNLLDDKAGWIMAEPYNLTAT
;
A
#
# COMPACT_ATOMS: atom_id res chain seq x y z
N MET A 1 -32.24 -5.40 -17.57
CA MET A 1 -31.54 -6.31 -16.63
C MET A 1 -30.22 -5.64 -16.26
N ALA A 2 -30.17 -4.87 -15.17
CA ALA A 2 -29.04 -3.97 -14.84
C ALA A 2 -28.46 -4.19 -13.42
N GLY A 3 -28.89 -5.24 -12.71
CA GLY A 3 -28.53 -5.47 -11.29
C GLY A 3 -27.12 -6.00 -11.06
N ASP A 4 -26.55 -6.76 -12.00
CA ASP A 4 -25.36 -7.59 -11.73
C ASP A 4 -24.06 -7.04 -12.35
N ALA A 5 -24.11 -5.85 -12.95
CA ALA A 5 -22.95 -5.24 -13.63
C ALA A 5 -21.74 -5.04 -12.68
N HIS A 6 -22.00 -4.84 -11.38
CA HIS A 6 -20.96 -4.67 -10.37
C HIS A 6 -20.37 -6.00 -9.88
N ILE A 7 -21.06 -7.13 -10.09
CA ILE A 7 -20.63 -8.46 -9.65
C ILE A 7 -19.72 -9.11 -10.69
N ALA A 8 -19.90 -8.78 -11.96
CA ALA A 8 -19.10 -9.33 -13.06
C ALA A 8 -17.57 -9.20 -12.83
N PRO A 9 -17.02 -8.05 -12.42
CA PRO A 9 -15.59 -7.93 -12.12
C PRO A 9 -15.15 -8.82 -10.95
N VAL A 10 -15.98 -8.96 -9.92
CA VAL A 10 -15.69 -9.81 -8.75
C VAL A 10 -15.61 -11.28 -9.19
N LEU A 11 -16.57 -11.74 -10.00
CA LEU A 11 -16.58 -13.11 -10.52
C LEU A 11 -15.40 -13.39 -11.43
N GLN A 12 -14.98 -12.40 -12.25
CA GLN A 12 -13.78 -12.51 -13.07
C GLN A 12 -12.52 -12.68 -12.20
N LEU A 13 -12.39 -11.92 -11.13
CA LEU A 13 -11.28 -12.07 -10.18
C LEU A 13 -11.32 -13.40 -9.43
N CYS A 14 -12.51 -13.88 -9.05
CA CYS A 14 -12.67 -15.20 -8.46
C CYS A 14 -12.24 -16.31 -9.43
N LEU A 15 -12.66 -16.22 -10.70
CA LEU A 15 -12.27 -17.18 -11.73
C LEU A 15 -10.76 -17.16 -11.99
N ALA A 16 -10.16 -15.96 -12.06
CA ALA A 16 -8.72 -15.79 -12.20
C ALA A 16 -7.96 -16.41 -11.01
N SER A 17 -8.44 -16.18 -9.78
CA SER A 17 -7.86 -16.78 -8.58
C SER A 17 -7.92 -18.31 -8.61
N ILE A 18 -9.04 -18.89 -9.05
CA ILE A 18 -9.19 -20.34 -9.20
C ILE A 18 -8.21 -20.90 -10.23
N ALA A 19 -8.09 -20.26 -11.40
CA ALA A 19 -7.17 -20.70 -12.45
C ALA A 19 -5.70 -20.58 -11.99
N ALA A 20 -5.32 -19.45 -11.36
CA ALA A 20 -3.97 -19.22 -10.86
C ALA A 20 -3.53 -20.23 -9.81
N ASN A 21 -4.47 -20.72 -8.99
CA ASN A 21 -4.21 -21.65 -7.89
C ASN A 21 -4.62 -23.10 -8.23
N ALA A 22 -4.88 -23.42 -9.50
CA ALA A 22 -5.42 -24.72 -9.88
C ALA A 22 -4.52 -25.90 -9.46
N THR A 23 -3.20 -25.74 -9.54
CA THR A 23 -2.21 -26.75 -9.10
C THR A 23 -2.30 -26.97 -7.59
N PHE A 24 -2.28 -25.89 -6.82
CA PHE A 24 -2.43 -25.93 -5.36
C PHE A 24 -3.74 -26.61 -4.93
N LEU A 25 -4.84 -26.31 -5.61
CA LEU A 25 -6.14 -26.92 -5.33
C LEU A 25 -6.12 -28.43 -5.60
N ARG A 26 -5.47 -28.89 -6.68
CA ARG A 26 -5.32 -30.32 -6.99
C ARG A 26 -4.48 -31.07 -5.95
N GLU A 27 -3.46 -30.43 -5.41
CA GLU A 27 -2.56 -31.03 -4.41
C GLU A 27 -3.21 -31.10 -3.01
N ASN A 28 -4.04 -30.13 -2.67
CA ASN A 28 -4.56 -29.97 -1.29
C ASN A 28 -6.00 -30.44 -1.11
N LEU A 29 -6.79 -30.58 -2.18
CA LEU A 29 -8.18 -31.04 -2.09
C LEU A 29 -8.32 -32.51 -2.43
N LYS A 30 -9.30 -33.17 -1.80
CA LYS A 30 -9.65 -34.55 -2.11
C LYS A 30 -10.11 -34.66 -3.56
N SER A 31 -9.74 -35.74 -4.25
CA SER A 31 -10.12 -35.97 -5.66
C SER A 31 -11.63 -35.94 -5.95
N LYS A 32 -12.47 -36.20 -4.94
CA LYS A 32 -13.95 -36.14 -5.03
C LYS A 32 -14.54 -34.76 -4.67
N HIS A 33 -13.71 -33.74 -4.51
CA HIS A 33 -14.17 -32.41 -4.14
C HIS A 33 -15.06 -31.80 -5.24
N ALA A 34 -16.14 -31.11 -4.83
CA ALA A 34 -17.13 -30.56 -5.74
C ALA A 34 -16.52 -29.58 -6.77
N VAL A 35 -15.44 -28.89 -6.42
CA VAL A 35 -14.75 -27.97 -7.35
C VAL A 35 -14.27 -28.67 -8.63
N PHE A 36 -13.86 -29.95 -8.54
CA PHE A 36 -13.40 -30.74 -9.68
C PHE A 36 -14.54 -31.21 -10.58
N THR A 37 -15.79 -31.09 -10.13
CA THR A 37 -16.98 -31.35 -10.95
C THR A 37 -17.37 -30.13 -11.80
N SER A 38 -16.78 -28.97 -11.54
CA SER A 38 -17.02 -27.76 -12.33
C SER A 38 -16.39 -27.86 -13.72
N TYR A 39 -16.96 -27.13 -14.68
CA TYR A 39 -16.50 -27.12 -16.07
C TYR A 39 -15.01 -26.73 -16.19
N VAL A 40 -14.57 -25.76 -15.37
CA VAL A 40 -13.18 -25.24 -15.34
C VAL A 40 -12.16 -26.34 -15.03
N PHE A 41 -12.49 -27.31 -14.16
CA PHE A 41 -11.56 -28.37 -13.78
C PHE A 41 -11.73 -29.66 -14.60
N ARG A 42 -12.87 -29.85 -15.27
CA ARG A 42 -13.13 -31.02 -16.12
C ARG A 42 -12.53 -30.89 -17.51
N ASN A 43 -12.35 -29.67 -18.02
CA ASN A 43 -11.78 -29.41 -19.33
C ASN A 43 -10.38 -28.78 -19.16
N SER A 44 -9.34 -29.54 -19.49
CA SER A 44 -7.95 -29.07 -19.44
C SER A 44 -7.71 -27.88 -20.35
N ASP A 45 -8.27 -27.89 -21.55
CA ASP A 45 -8.06 -26.84 -22.55
C ASP A 45 -8.61 -25.50 -22.07
N VAL A 46 -9.76 -25.52 -21.38
CA VAL A 46 -10.37 -24.32 -20.79
C VAL A 46 -9.51 -23.77 -19.67
N LEU A 47 -8.97 -24.63 -18.81
CA LEU A 47 -8.10 -24.21 -17.72
C LEU A 47 -6.80 -23.61 -18.26
N ASP A 48 -6.22 -24.23 -19.31
CA ASP A 48 -5.02 -23.74 -19.96
C ASP A 48 -5.27 -22.38 -20.63
N GLN A 49 -6.41 -22.21 -21.32
CA GLN A 49 -6.82 -20.92 -21.87
C GLN A 49 -7.05 -19.86 -20.79
N LEU A 50 -7.67 -20.22 -19.66
CA LEU A 50 -7.84 -19.27 -18.55
C LEU A 50 -6.49 -18.87 -17.97
N THR A 51 -5.54 -19.81 -17.91
CA THR A 51 -4.19 -19.56 -17.40
C THR A 51 -3.42 -18.60 -18.30
N THR A 52 -3.57 -18.69 -19.63
CA THR A 52 -2.95 -17.72 -20.56
C THR A 52 -3.55 -16.32 -20.48
N LEU A 53 -4.79 -16.20 -20.03
CA LEU A 53 -5.48 -14.92 -19.80
C LEU A 53 -5.11 -14.27 -18.45
N LEU A 54 -4.41 -14.99 -17.57
CA LEU A 54 -4.00 -14.43 -16.28
C LEU A 54 -2.93 -13.36 -16.48
N ASN A 55 -3.22 -12.15 -16.02
CA ASN A 55 -2.22 -11.12 -15.86
C ASN A 55 -1.47 -11.36 -14.54
N THR A 56 -0.39 -12.12 -14.59
CA THR A 56 0.52 -12.38 -13.46
C THR A 56 1.62 -11.31 -13.32
N GLY A 57 1.55 -10.23 -14.10
CA GLY A 57 2.52 -9.15 -14.00
C GLY A 57 2.57 -8.58 -12.58
N GLU A 58 3.78 -8.33 -12.07
CA GLU A 58 3.92 -7.56 -10.84
C GLU A 58 3.29 -6.18 -11.08
N SER A 59 2.15 -5.92 -10.43
CA SER A 59 1.63 -4.56 -10.39
C SER A 59 2.70 -3.68 -9.78
N THR A 60 3.18 -2.70 -10.56
CA THR A 60 4.14 -1.69 -10.09
C THR A 60 3.58 -0.87 -8.95
N TRP A 61 2.25 -0.81 -8.83
CA TRP A 61 1.56 -0.07 -7.78
C TRP A 61 1.29 -0.93 -6.53
N MET A 62 1.00 -2.22 -6.67
CA MET A 62 0.60 -3.06 -5.56
C MET A 62 1.21 -4.46 -5.67
N ARG A 63 2.39 -4.63 -5.06
CA ARG A 63 3.01 -5.95 -4.96
C ARG A 63 2.13 -6.90 -4.14
N PRO A 64 1.92 -8.15 -4.58
CA PRO A 64 1.27 -9.18 -3.78
C PRO A 64 2.24 -9.63 -2.68
N THR A 65 2.34 -8.85 -1.61
CA THR A 65 3.25 -9.13 -0.48
C THR A 65 2.69 -10.15 0.50
N GLY A 66 1.43 -10.58 0.32
CA GLY A 66 0.69 -11.39 1.30
C GLY A 66 0.27 -10.60 2.55
N ILE A 67 0.65 -9.32 2.64
CA ILE A 67 0.27 -8.42 3.71
C ILE A 67 -0.99 -7.67 3.25
N PRO A 68 -2.12 -7.76 3.97
CA PRO A 68 -3.33 -7.05 3.61
C PRO A 68 -3.07 -5.54 3.46
N PRO A 69 -3.61 -4.87 2.42
CA PRO A 69 -3.37 -3.45 2.15
C PRO A 69 -3.61 -2.53 3.35
N HIS A 70 -4.53 -2.90 4.24
CA HIS A 70 -4.84 -2.13 5.44
C HIS A 70 -3.67 -2.02 6.42
N VAL A 71 -2.76 -3.00 6.46
CA VAL A 71 -1.60 -2.98 7.37
C VAL A 71 -0.57 -1.95 6.89
N GLU A 72 -0.32 -1.90 5.58
CA GLU A 72 0.58 -0.92 4.97
C GLU A 72 0.01 0.50 5.07
N LEU A 73 -1.29 0.66 4.78
CA LEU A 73 -1.98 1.94 4.95
C LEU A 73 -1.96 2.39 6.41
N TYR A 74 -2.24 1.49 7.36
CA TYR A 74 -2.16 1.80 8.78
C TYR A 74 -0.76 2.24 9.19
N ARG A 75 0.28 1.58 8.67
CA ARG A 75 1.67 1.95 8.93
C ARG A 75 1.99 3.35 8.42
N GLN A 76 1.58 3.70 7.20
CA GLN A 76 1.71 5.04 6.63
C GLN A 76 0.98 6.09 7.46
N HIS A 77 -0.23 5.78 7.96
CA HIS A 77 -0.97 6.66 8.87
C HIS A 77 -0.25 6.87 10.20
N VAL A 78 0.37 5.82 10.75
CA VAL A 78 1.16 5.93 11.99
C VAL A 78 2.39 6.82 11.79
N GLU A 79 3.12 6.64 10.69
CA GLU A 79 4.29 7.47 10.35
C GLU A 79 3.88 8.95 10.13
N THR A 80 2.79 9.18 9.39
CA THR A 80 2.25 10.54 9.16
C THR A 80 1.83 11.22 10.47
N ARG A 81 1.16 10.48 11.36
CA ARG A 81 0.73 11.00 12.66
C ARG A 81 1.92 11.35 13.55
N LYS A 82 2.98 10.54 13.52
CA LYS A 82 4.21 10.80 14.28
C LYS A 82 4.89 12.09 13.80
N ALA A 83 5.04 12.27 12.49
CA ALA A 83 5.58 13.49 11.93
C ALA A 83 4.77 14.73 12.32
N LEU A 84 3.43 14.62 12.33
CA LEU A 84 2.55 15.71 12.75
C LEU A 84 2.71 16.06 14.23
N THR A 85 2.93 15.08 15.10
CA THR A 85 3.17 15.34 16.54
C THR A 85 4.54 15.96 16.83
N GLU A 86 5.53 15.72 15.98
CA GLU A 86 6.91 16.26 16.15
C GLU A 86 7.07 17.65 15.52
N LEU A 87 6.16 18.04 14.62
CA LEU A 87 6.18 19.30 13.88
C LEU A 87 6.13 20.56 14.79
N PRO A 88 5.27 20.65 15.83
CA PRO A 88 5.23 21.81 16.72
C PRO A 88 6.55 22.02 17.47
N THR A 89 7.17 20.94 17.94
CA THR A 89 8.47 20.97 18.62
C THR A 89 9.59 21.42 17.68
N ALA A 90 9.62 20.92 16.44
CA ALA A 90 10.61 21.36 15.45
C ALA A 90 10.45 22.83 15.06
N LEU A 91 9.21 23.34 14.99
CA LEU A 91 8.95 24.75 14.75
C LEU A 91 9.38 25.63 15.93
N LEU A 92 9.02 25.24 17.16
CA LEU A 92 9.41 25.97 18.38
C LEU A 92 10.93 26.04 18.51
N ASP A 93 11.63 24.94 18.26
CA ASP A 93 13.09 24.88 18.29
C ASP A 93 13.71 25.78 17.20
N GLY A 94 13.15 25.75 15.99
CA GLY A 94 13.55 26.66 14.90
C GLY A 94 13.34 28.14 15.22
N PHE A 95 12.22 28.50 15.87
CA PHE A 95 11.97 29.87 16.32
C PHE A 95 12.90 30.28 17.46
N SER A 96 13.20 29.37 18.39
CA SER A 96 14.12 29.62 19.50
C SER A 96 15.53 29.92 18.97
N ASN A 97 16.03 29.10 18.05
CA ASN A 97 17.32 29.31 17.40
C ASN A 97 17.39 30.63 16.62
N LEU A 98 16.31 31.01 15.92
CA LEU A 98 16.25 32.29 15.19
C LEU A 98 16.24 33.50 16.13
N LEU A 99 15.58 33.38 17.29
CA LEU A 99 15.57 34.42 18.32
C LEU A 99 16.93 34.54 19.01
N ASP A 100 17.59 33.42 19.28
CA ASP A 100 18.93 33.39 19.87
C ASP A 100 19.99 33.97 18.93
N ASP A 101 19.92 33.66 17.64
CA ASP A 101 20.77 34.29 16.62
C ASP A 101 20.56 35.81 16.61
N LYS A 102 19.30 36.26 16.57
CA LYS A 102 18.96 37.70 16.55
C LYS A 102 19.37 38.43 17.83
N ALA A 103 19.22 37.80 18.99
CA ALA A 103 19.68 38.34 20.27
C ALA A 103 21.21 38.44 20.33
N GLY A 104 21.91 37.47 19.72
CA GLY A 104 23.37 37.51 19.54
C GLY A 104 23.85 38.73 18.76
N TRP A 105 23.17 39.09 17.67
CA TRP A 105 23.49 40.30 16.88
C TRP A 105 23.25 41.60 17.65
N ILE A 106 22.20 41.66 18.47
CA ILE A 106 21.85 42.86 19.26
C ILE A 106 22.81 43.05 20.45
N MET A 107 23.36 41.96 21.01
CA MET A 107 24.32 42.01 22.12
C MET A 107 25.77 42.19 21.66
N ALA A 108 26.07 42.03 20.36
CA ALA A 108 27.40 42.17 19.78
C ALA A 108 27.73 43.59 19.28
N GLU A 109 26.92 44.61 19.60
CA GLU A 109 27.15 46.00 19.21
C GLU A 109 27.65 46.83 20.41
N PRO A 110 28.96 46.82 20.72
CA PRO A 110 29.51 47.67 21.77
C PRO A 110 29.64 49.11 21.26
N TYR A 111 28.95 50.02 21.95
CA TYR A 111 29.29 51.41 22.22
C TYR A 111 30.51 51.96 21.44
N ASN A 112 30.26 52.60 20.30
CA ASN A 112 31.30 53.37 19.60
C ASN A 112 30.82 54.80 19.36
N LEU A 113 30.53 55.53 20.43
CA LEU A 113 30.21 56.96 20.38
C LEU A 113 30.70 57.66 21.67
N THR A 114 32.00 57.95 21.77
CA THR A 114 32.53 59.18 22.38
C THR A 114 33.97 59.41 21.92
N ALA A 115 34.15 60.19 20.87
CA ALA A 115 35.41 60.87 20.58
C ALA A 115 35.12 62.17 19.82
N THR A 116 34.93 63.26 20.54
CA THR A 116 35.30 64.62 20.10
C THR A 116 35.56 65.45 21.34
#